data_AF-A0A1X0RDN2-F1
#
_entry.id   AF-A0A1X0RDN2-F1
#
_cell.length_a   1.000
_cell.length_b   1.000
_cell.length_c   1.000
_cell.angle_alpha   90.00
_cell.angle_beta   90.00
_cell.angle_gamma   90.00
#
_symmetry.space_group_name_H-M   'P 1'
#
loop_
_entity.id
_entity.type
_entity.pdbx_description
1 polymer ?
#
loop_
_entity_poly.entity_id
_entity_poly.type
_entity_poly.pdbx_seq_one_letter_code
_entity_poly.pdbx_strand_id
1 'polypeptide(L)'
;MFIDGLTHLNDYTNGTPYPPSRAPTAPNGTLEHNDDNLRLFYSTIKSFVIQDALLIIDDLSVLLYNGFKGVPHFVTKLQSLMNTVGGTLITVVHADEEGSDDVEQDNFIKSVIYNSHLILQVQPLHSGLARDVHGQLDIVHGGKDTLNVQPQSLHYKILDNNVHFFAKGLEQNVL
;
A
#
# COMPACT_ATOMS: atom_id res chain seq x y z
N MET A 1 -2.46 -2.76 -15.82
CA MET A 1 -2.25 -4.22 -15.70
C MET A 1 -2.31 -4.56 -14.23
N PHE A 2 -3.03 -5.61 -13.84
CA PHE A 2 -3.08 -6.06 -12.45
C PHE A 2 -1.99 -7.11 -12.23
N ILE A 3 -1.09 -6.87 -11.28
CA ILE A 3 -0.03 -7.80 -10.88
C ILE A 3 -0.36 -8.20 -9.45
N ASP A 4 -0.78 -9.44 -9.26
CA ASP A 4 -1.00 -10.00 -7.93
C ASP A 4 0.35 -10.39 -7.33
N GLY A 5 0.74 -9.70 -6.25
CA GLY A 5 2.07 -9.77 -5.67
C GLY A 5 2.48 -11.16 -5.20
N LEU A 6 1.54 -12.03 -4.84
CA LEU A 6 1.87 -13.40 -4.48
C LEU A 6 2.00 -14.27 -5.73
N THR A 7 1.03 -14.30 -6.65
CA THR A 7 1.13 -15.19 -7.82
C THR A 7 2.28 -14.85 -8.79
N HIS A 8 2.80 -13.63 -8.74
CA HIS A 8 3.85 -13.12 -9.64
C HIS A 8 5.28 -13.18 -9.04
N LEU A 9 5.48 -13.88 -7.92
CA LEU A 9 6.83 -14.28 -7.48
C LEU A 9 7.42 -15.42 -8.34
N ASN A 10 6.59 -16.09 -9.16
CA ASN A 10 7.06 -17.01 -10.19
C ASN A 10 7.30 -16.26 -11.51
N ASP A 11 8.20 -16.77 -12.37
CA ASP A 11 8.47 -16.19 -13.69
C ASP A 11 7.19 -16.06 -14.53
N TYR A 12 6.78 -14.81 -14.79
CA TYR A 12 5.63 -14.48 -15.64
C TYR A 12 6.13 -13.81 -16.92
N THR A 13 5.58 -14.22 -18.07
CA THR A 13 5.87 -13.61 -19.38
C THR A 13 4.60 -12.96 -19.92
N ASN A 14 4.74 -12.06 -20.91
CA ASN A 14 3.59 -11.43 -21.60
C ASN A 14 2.59 -12.43 -22.21
N GLY A 15 3.00 -13.69 -22.40
CA GLY A 15 2.15 -14.76 -22.93
C GLY A 15 1.42 -15.58 -21.86
N THR A 16 1.65 -15.32 -20.57
CA THR A 16 1.04 -16.12 -19.50
C THR A 16 -0.43 -15.68 -19.29
N PRO A 17 -1.41 -16.60 -19.36
CA PRO A 17 -2.84 -16.27 -19.28
C PRO A 17 -3.25 -15.76 -17.89
N TYR A 18 -4.12 -14.75 -17.83
CA TYR A 18 -4.73 -14.23 -16.60
C TYR A 18 -6.25 -14.52 -16.56
N PRO A 19 -6.79 -15.17 -15.50
CA PRO A 19 -6.06 -15.74 -14.36
C PRO A 19 -5.25 -16.99 -14.77
N PRO A 20 -4.14 -17.31 -14.08
CA PRO A 20 -3.40 -18.53 -14.35
C PRO A 20 -4.35 -19.74 -14.22
N SER A 21 -4.29 -20.65 -15.19
CA SER A 21 -5.22 -21.80 -15.30
C SER A 21 -5.14 -22.79 -14.11
N ARG A 22 -4.24 -22.54 -13.16
CA ARG A 22 -4.15 -23.18 -11.85
C ARG A 22 -4.06 -22.08 -10.79
N ALA A 23 -5.06 -21.93 -9.94
CA ALA A 23 -5.03 -21.03 -8.78
C ALA A 23 -5.37 -21.82 -7.49
N PRO A 24 -4.73 -21.56 -6.33
CA PRO A 24 -3.51 -20.78 -6.08
C PRO A 24 -2.35 -21.72 -5.70
N THR A 25 -1.31 -21.79 -6.52
CA THR A 25 0.00 -22.19 -5.99
C THR A 25 0.55 -20.95 -5.33
N ALA A 26 0.50 -20.88 -3.99
CA ALA A 26 1.46 -20.05 -3.27
C ALA A 26 2.83 -20.35 -3.91
N PRO A 27 3.52 -19.35 -4.48
CA PRO A 27 4.83 -19.57 -5.09
C PRO A 27 5.71 -20.33 -4.11
N ASN A 28 6.45 -21.32 -4.59
CA ASN A 28 7.37 -22.05 -3.72
C ASN A 28 8.34 -21.08 -3.01
N GLY A 29 8.69 -19.98 -3.68
CA GLY A 29 9.52 -18.92 -3.11
C GLY A 29 8.90 -18.16 -1.92
N THR A 30 7.58 -18.12 -1.78
CA THR A 30 6.90 -17.51 -0.62
C THR A 30 7.08 -18.36 0.64
N LEU A 31 7.26 -19.67 0.50
CA LEU A 31 7.51 -20.60 1.61
C LEU A 31 8.99 -20.61 2.06
N GLU A 32 9.90 -20.21 1.16
CA GLU A 32 11.35 -20.25 1.42
C GLU A 32 11.92 -18.92 1.95
N HIS A 33 11.09 -17.86 2.05
CA HIS A 33 11.47 -16.54 2.58
C HIS A 33 12.77 -15.97 1.96
N ASN A 34 13.02 -16.27 0.69
CA ASN A 34 14.25 -15.88 0.01
C ASN A 34 14.10 -14.50 -0.64
N ASP A 35 14.93 -13.53 -0.22
CA ASP A 35 14.98 -12.17 -0.77
C ASP A 35 15.29 -12.14 -2.30
N ASP A 36 15.83 -13.20 -2.89
CA ASP A 36 15.94 -13.33 -4.35
C ASP A 36 14.58 -13.24 -5.05
N ASN A 37 13.49 -13.68 -4.40
CA ASN A 37 12.14 -13.57 -4.95
C ASN A 37 11.67 -12.12 -5.04
N LEU A 38 12.09 -11.23 -4.12
CA LEU A 38 11.83 -9.79 -4.23
C LEU A 38 12.52 -9.18 -5.46
N ARG A 39 13.70 -9.69 -5.83
CA ARG A 39 14.42 -9.26 -7.03
C ARG A 39 13.73 -9.71 -8.31
N LEU A 40 13.22 -10.95 -8.33
CA LEU A 40 12.41 -11.46 -9.43
C LEU A 40 11.14 -10.64 -9.58
N PHE A 41 10.42 -10.41 -8.48
CA PHE A 41 9.20 -9.61 -8.50
C PHE A 41 9.45 -8.18 -8.98
N TYR A 42 10.54 -7.54 -8.52
CA TYR A 42 10.97 -6.24 -9.02
C TYR A 42 11.23 -6.26 -10.54
N SER A 43 11.91 -7.30 -11.02
CA SER A 43 12.24 -7.45 -12.44
C SER A 43 10.99 -7.63 -13.29
N THR A 44 10.01 -8.41 -12.81
CA THR A 44 8.69 -8.56 -13.42
C THR A 44 7.99 -7.21 -13.50
N ILE A 45 7.84 -6.48 -12.38
CA ILE A 45 7.23 -5.14 -12.36
C ILE A 45 7.95 -4.21 -13.35
N LYS A 46 9.28 -4.17 -13.32
CA LYS A 46 10.09 -3.32 -14.20
C LYS A 46 9.83 -3.59 -15.68
N SER A 47 9.56 -4.83 -16.08
CA SER A 47 9.25 -5.16 -17.48
C SER A 47 7.94 -4.55 -17.99
N PHE A 48 7.03 -4.18 -17.07
CA PHE A 48 5.73 -3.59 -17.37
C PHE A 48 5.65 -2.08 -17.12
N VAL A 49 6.64 -1.50 -16.43
CA VAL A 49 6.67 -0.07 -16.15
C VAL A 49 7.04 0.71 -17.42
N ILE A 50 6.18 1.66 -17.77
CA ILE A 50 6.33 2.58 -18.89
C ILE A 50 6.38 4.04 -18.39
N GLN A 51 6.61 4.99 -19.30
CA GLN A 51 6.56 6.42 -19.00
C GLN A 51 5.20 6.80 -18.37
N ASP A 52 5.24 7.61 -17.32
CA ASP A 52 4.11 8.14 -16.55
C ASP A 52 3.18 7.05 -15.97
N ALA A 53 3.71 5.84 -15.75
CA ALA A 53 2.93 4.71 -15.24
C ALA A 53 2.40 4.96 -13.81
N LEU A 54 1.22 4.39 -13.54
CA LEU A 54 0.66 4.25 -12.20
C LEU A 54 0.83 2.81 -11.72
N LEU A 55 1.65 2.60 -10.69
CA LEU A 55 1.84 1.32 -10.03
C LEU A 55 1.04 1.32 -8.72
N ILE A 56 0.06 0.42 -8.62
CA ILE A 56 -0.72 0.18 -7.41
C ILE A 56 -0.32 -1.19 -6.87
N ILE A 57 0.16 -1.24 -5.64
CA ILE A 57 0.41 -2.48 -4.91
C ILE A 57 -0.61 -2.53 -3.78
N ASP A 58 -1.44 -3.57 -3.73
CA ASP A 58 -2.56 -3.63 -2.80
C ASP A 58 -2.07 -3.60 -1.34
N ASP A 59 -1.23 -4.54 -0.91
CA ASP A 59 -0.69 -4.58 0.45
C ASP A 59 0.76 -5.07 0.49
N LEU A 60 1.68 -4.20 0.91
CA LEU A 60 3.09 -4.55 1.08
C LEU A 60 3.40 -5.18 2.45
N SER A 61 2.55 -5.00 3.46
CA SER A 61 2.76 -5.58 4.79
C SER A 61 2.73 -7.11 4.73
N VAL A 62 1.97 -7.69 3.79
CA VAL A 62 1.97 -9.14 3.54
C VAL A 62 3.38 -9.67 3.26
N LEU A 63 4.24 -8.94 2.54
CA LEU A 63 5.62 -9.39 2.31
C LEU A 63 6.41 -9.44 3.63
N LEU A 64 6.23 -8.44 4.48
CA LEU A 64 6.87 -8.44 5.80
C LEU A 64 6.35 -9.60 6.68
N TYR A 65 5.04 -9.80 6.73
CA TYR A 65 4.40 -10.87 7.50
C TYR A 65 4.78 -12.27 7.00
N ASN A 66 5.15 -12.39 5.72
CA ASN A 66 5.75 -13.58 5.14
C ASN A 66 7.28 -13.59 5.28
N GLY A 67 7.87 -12.93 6.29
CA GLY A 67 9.27 -13.09 6.68
C GLY A 67 10.32 -12.56 5.71
N PHE A 68 9.93 -11.80 4.69
CA PHE A 68 10.88 -11.17 3.77
C PHE A 68 11.59 -10.00 4.48
N LYS A 69 12.93 -10.01 4.48
CA LYS A 69 13.74 -8.98 5.15
C LYS A 69 14.09 -7.82 4.24
N GLY A 70 14.11 -8.06 2.93
CA GLY A 70 14.43 -7.07 1.90
C GLY A 70 13.32 -6.06 1.59
N VAL A 71 12.18 -6.09 2.28
CA VAL A 71 10.98 -5.29 1.92
C VAL A 71 11.26 -3.78 1.90
N PRO A 72 11.93 -3.15 2.89
CA PRO A 72 12.23 -1.72 2.82
C PRO A 72 13.09 -1.34 1.59
N HIS A 73 14.06 -2.20 1.24
CA HIS A 73 14.91 -2.01 0.08
C HIS A 73 14.12 -2.15 -1.22
N PHE A 74 13.25 -3.16 -1.30
CA PHE A 74 12.36 -3.40 -2.42
C PHE A 74 11.45 -2.18 -2.70
N VAL A 75 10.82 -1.62 -1.67
CA VAL A 75 10.02 -0.39 -1.78
C VAL A 75 10.84 0.78 -2.30
N THR A 76 12.04 0.98 -1.77
CA THR A 76 12.95 2.05 -2.23
C THR A 76 13.31 1.88 -3.71
N LYS A 77 13.51 0.65 -4.18
CA LYS A 77 13.78 0.35 -5.60
C LYS A 77 12.58 0.61 -6.50
N LEU A 78 11.37 0.29 -6.04
CA LEU A 78 10.14 0.61 -6.76
C LEU A 78 9.94 2.12 -6.86
N GLN A 79 10.10 2.86 -5.76
CA GLN A 79 10.04 4.32 -5.78
C GLN A 79 11.05 4.93 -6.76
N SER A 80 12.30 4.44 -6.74
CA SER A 80 13.31 4.89 -7.69
C SER A 80 12.93 4.58 -9.14
N LEU A 81 12.38 3.40 -9.42
CA LEU A 81 11.90 3.02 -10.75
C LEU A 81 10.78 3.97 -11.21
N MET A 82 9.76 4.20 -10.38
CA MET A 82 8.65 5.08 -10.72
C MET A 82 9.12 6.53 -10.95
N ASN A 83 10.05 7.03 -10.13
CA ASN A 83 10.63 8.35 -10.32
C ASN A 83 11.37 8.48 -11.67
N THR A 84 12.10 7.44 -12.11
CA THR A 84 12.82 7.50 -13.40
C THR A 84 11.89 7.61 -14.61
N VAL A 85 10.65 7.18 -14.48
CA VAL A 85 9.64 7.24 -15.54
C VAL A 85 8.59 8.31 -15.30
N GLY A 86 8.77 9.22 -14.33
CA GLY A 86 7.76 10.23 -13.97
C GLY A 86 6.44 9.65 -13.45
N GLY A 87 6.44 8.38 -13.02
CA GLY A 87 5.25 7.65 -12.61
C GLY A 87 4.94 7.78 -11.11
N THR A 88 3.83 7.17 -10.70
CA THR A 88 3.32 7.21 -9.32
C THR A 88 3.24 5.81 -8.72
N LEU A 89 3.70 5.64 -7.48
CA LEU A 89 3.50 4.44 -6.68
C LEU A 89 2.42 4.70 -5.62
N ILE A 90 1.40 3.85 -5.56
CA ILE A 90 0.38 3.81 -4.50
C ILE A 90 0.44 2.43 -3.85
N THR A 91 0.42 2.39 -2.52
CA THR A 91 0.38 1.14 -1.77
C THR A 91 -0.34 1.27 -0.44
N VAL A 92 -0.99 0.19 0.02
CA VAL A 92 -1.43 0.07 1.42
C VAL A 92 -0.31 -0.56 2.24
N VAL A 93 -0.19 -0.10 3.47
CA VAL A 93 0.64 -0.67 4.53
C VAL A 93 -0.20 -0.67 5.79
N HIS A 94 -0.29 -1.84 6.43
CA HIS A 94 -0.94 -2.01 7.72
C HIS A 94 -0.01 -1.55 8.84
N ALA A 95 -0.47 -0.57 9.61
CA ALA A 95 0.18 0.00 10.77
C ALA A 95 -0.66 -0.30 12.02
N ASP A 96 -0.76 -1.59 12.35
CA ASP A 96 -1.58 -2.07 13.45
C ASP A 96 -0.91 -1.68 14.78
N GLU A 97 -1.55 -0.78 15.55
CA GLU A 97 -0.99 -0.26 16.81
C GLU A 97 -1.11 -1.23 18.01
N GLU A 98 -1.86 -2.33 17.87
CA GLU A 98 -2.18 -3.21 18.99
C GLU A 98 -1.32 -4.48 19.02
N GLY A 99 -0.26 -4.44 19.84
CA GLY A 99 0.20 -5.64 20.55
C GLY A 99 1.44 -6.35 20.00
N SER A 100 2.26 -5.71 19.16
CA SER A 100 3.57 -6.28 18.80
C SER A 100 4.71 -5.33 19.19
N ASP A 101 5.65 -5.82 19.98
CA ASP A 101 7.01 -5.25 20.07
C ASP A 101 7.79 -5.56 18.76
N ASP A 102 7.11 -5.50 17.60
CA ASP A 102 7.69 -5.84 16.29
C ASP A 102 8.47 -4.63 15.75
N VAL A 103 9.71 -4.55 16.21
CA VAL A 103 10.69 -3.55 15.78
C VAL A 103 10.87 -3.53 14.26
N GLU A 104 10.68 -4.64 13.56
CA GLU A 104 10.85 -4.72 12.11
C GLU A 104 9.69 -4.02 11.39
N GLN A 105 8.45 -4.30 11.81
CA GLN A 105 7.26 -3.61 11.32
C GLN A 105 7.32 -2.11 11.59
N ASP A 106 7.68 -1.74 12.81
CA ASP A 106 7.84 -0.35 13.23
C ASP A 106 8.83 0.42 12.33
N ASN A 107 9.98 -0.19 12.08
CA ASN A 107 11.02 0.39 11.24
C ASN A 107 10.57 0.47 9.77
N PHE A 108 9.84 -0.55 9.30
CA PHE A 108 9.27 -0.55 7.95
C PHE A 108 8.25 0.60 7.77
N ILE A 109 7.30 0.75 8.69
CA ILE A 109 6.29 1.81 8.65
C ILE A 109 6.97 3.18 8.68
N LYS A 110 7.91 3.41 9.61
CA LYS A 110 8.68 4.66 9.69
C LYS A 110 9.42 4.96 8.38
N SER A 111 10.02 3.95 7.78
CA SER A 111 10.70 4.07 6.49
C SER A 111 9.74 4.47 5.36
N VAL A 112 8.55 3.85 5.28
CA VAL A 112 7.53 4.18 4.28
C VAL A 112 7.01 5.59 4.47
N ILE A 113 6.69 6.00 5.69
CA ILE A 113 6.22 7.35 6.03
C ILE A 113 7.24 8.40 5.60
N TYR A 114 8.52 8.21 5.95
CA TYR A 114 9.58 9.15 5.61
C TYR A 114 9.79 9.27 4.10
N ASN A 115 9.63 8.16 3.37
CA ASN A 115 9.88 8.10 1.94
C ASN A 115 8.67 8.42 1.06
N SER A 116 7.51 8.69 1.65
CA SER A 116 6.28 9.01 0.94
C SER A 116 6.15 10.52 0.68
N HIS A 117 5.47 10.88 -0.40
CA HIS A 117 5.07 12.27 -0.67
C HIS A 117 3.73 12.59 0.01
N LEU A 118 2.79 11.64 -0.05
CA LEU A 118 1.47 11.76 0.54
C LEU A 118 1.15 10.48 1.31
N ILE A 119 0.53 10.64 2.47
CA ILE A 119 0.07 9.57 3.35
C ILE A 119 -1.43 9.78 3.56
N LEU A 120 -2.19 8.72 3.28
CA LEU A 120 -3.62 8.64 3.51
C LEU A 120 -3.84 7.67 4.67
N GLN A 121 -4.02 8.19 5.87
CA GLN A 121 -4.18 7.39 7.08
C GLN A 121 -5.66 7.13 7.31
N VAL A 122 -6.08 5.87 7.16
CA VAL A 122 -7.45 5.44 7.43
C VAL A 122 -7.49 4.89 8.85
N GLN A 123 -8.32 5.49 9.70
CA GLN A 123 -8.42 5.13 11.12
C GLN A 123 -9.88 4.97 11.57
N PRO A 124 -10.14 4.17 12.61
CA PRO A 124 -11.40 4.21 13.32
C PRO A 124 -11.58 5.59 13.98
N LEU A 125 -12.82 5.93 14.35
CA LEU A 125 -13.08 7.15 15.11
C LEU A 125 -12.53 7.01 16.52
N HIS A 126 -11.72 7.99 16.92
CA HIS A 126 -11.15 8.04 18.27
C HIS A 126 -12.23 8.14 19.37
N SER A 127 -13.41 8.68 19.05
CA SER A 127 -14.56 8.76 19.95
C SER A 127 -15.34 7.45 20.11
N GLY A 128 -14.99 6.39 19.37
CA GLY A 128 -15.75 5.15 19.28
C GLY A 128 -16.77 5.13 18.14
N LEU A 129 -17.67 4.15 18.16
CA LEU A 129 -18.62 3.90 17.07
C LEU A 129 -19.70 5.00 16.98
N ALA A 130 -19.92 5.53 15.78
CA ALA A 130 -21.06 6.38 15.46
C ALA A 130 -21.93 5.71 14.38
N ARG A 131 -23.25 5.94 14.42
CA ARG A 131 -24.19 5.29 13.48
C ARG A 131 -23.93 5.67 12.02
N ASP A 132 -23.54 6.92 11.78
CA ASP A 132 -23.43 7.50 10.44
C ASP A 132 -22.00 7.91 10.07
N VAL A 133 -21.01 7.51 10.89
CA VAL A 133 -19.60 7.79 10.64
C VAL A 133 -18.82 6.50 10.88
N HIS A 134 -18.19 5.96 9.83
CA HIS A 134 -17.48 4.68 9.87
C HIS A 134 -16.00 4.84 10.22
N GLY A 135 -15.41 6.01 9.98
CA GLY A 135 -14.04 6.29 10.35
C GLY A 135 -13.57 7.68 9.98
N GLN A 136 -12.25 7.87 10.08
CA GLN A 136 -11.54 9.08 9.74
C GLN A 136 -10.47 8.78 8.67
N LEU A 137 -10.30 9.72 7.75
CA LEU A 137 -9.19 9.76 6.80
C LEU A 137 -8.36 11.01 7.10
N ASP A 138 -7.09 10.82 7.45
CA ASP A 138 -6.12 11.90 7.55
C ASP A 138 -5.23 11.95 6.30
N ILE A 139 -5.09 13.14 5.75
CA ILE A 139 -4.27 13.45 4.60
C ILE A 139 -3.05 14.19 5.12
N VAL A 140 -1.91 13.53 5.10
CA VAL A 140 -0.65 14.02 5.67
C VAL A 140 0.41 14.00 4.59
N HIS A 141 1.22 15.06 4.51
CA HIS A 141 2.36 15.11 3.61
C HIS A 141 3.52 14.34 4.24
N GLY A 142 4.10 13.41 3.48
CA GLY A 142 5.20 12.57 3.96
C GLY A 142 6.54 13.30 3.96
N GLY A 143 7.59 12.64 4.47
CA GLY A 143 8.89 13.28 4.71
C GLY A 143 9.64 13.77 3.46
N LYS A 144 9.25 13.31 2.26
CA LYS A 144 9.82 13.80 0.99
C LYS A 144 9.13 15.03 0.43
N ASP A 145 7.96 15.37 0.93
CA ASP A 145 7.28 16.57 0.47
C ASP A 145 7.91 17.82 1.08
N THR A 146 8.04 18.86 0.25
CA THR A 146 8.56 20.17 0.65
C THR A 146 7.45 21.21 0.80
N LEU A 147 6.21 20.81 0.49
CA LEU A 147 5.04 21.65 0.60
C LEU A 147 4.62 21.78 2.07
N ASN A 148 4.63 23.01 2.58
CA ASN A 148 4.07 23.36 3.90
C ASN A 148 2.54 23.40 3.84
N VAL A 149 1.91 22.26 3.56
CA VAL A 149 0.45 22.10 3.58
C VAL A 149 0.04 21.56 4.94
N GLN A 150 -1.00 22.17 5.52
CA GLN A 150 -1.53 21.70 6.79
C GLN A 150 -2.20 20.33 6.61
N PRO A 151 -1.96 19.37 7.53
CA PRO A 151 -2.68 18.11 7.54
C PRO A 151 -4.20 18.34 7.52
N GLN A 152 -4.92 17.56 6.73
CA GLN A 152 -6.37 17.63 6.64
C GLN A 152 -6.99 16.34 7.17
N SER A 153 -8.07 16.47 7.95
CA SER A 153 -8.84 15.32 8.40
C SER A 153 -10.26 15.36 7.87
N LEU A 154 -10.76 14.21 7.43
CA LEU A 154 -12.12 13.98 6.96
C LEU A 154 -12.75 12.82 7.73
N HIS A 155 -14.03 12.90 8.00
CA HIS A 155 -14.84 11.75 8.37
C HIS A 155 -15.32 11.04 7.11
N TYR A 156 -15.53 9.72 7.18
CA TYR A 156 -16.10 8.98 6.08
C TYR A 156 -17.23 8.05 6.51
N LYS A 157 -18.17 7.85 5.57
CA LYS A 157 -19.25 6.87 5.66
C LYS A 157 -19.22 5.99 4.41
N ILE A 158 -18.92 4.72 4.60
CA ILE A 158 -19.11 3.66 3.62
C ILE A 158 -20.61 3.46 3.35
N LEU A 159 -20.99 3.46 2.08
CA LEU A 159 -22.31 3.12 1.56
C LEU A 159 -22.18 1.86 0.70
N ASP A 160 -23.29 1.28 0.26
CA ASP A 160 -23.27 0.01 -0.51
C ASP A 160 -22.37 0.06 -1.75
N ASN A 161 -22.29 1.20 -2.44
CA ASN A 161 -21.56 1.35 -3.70
C ASN A 161 -20.59 2.56 -3.71
N ASN A 162 -20.38 3.24 -2.59
CA ASN A 162 -19.57 4.45 -2.55
C ASN A 162 -19.04 4.75 -1.14
N VAL A 163 -18.10 5.67 -1.04
CA VAL A 163 -17.64 6.26 0.22
C VAL A 163 -17.92 7.76 0.18
N HIS A 164 -18.63 8.26 1.19
CA HIS A 164 -18.86 9.70 1.36
C HIS A 164 -17.86 10.26 2.37
N PHE A 165 -17.16 11.33 1.99
CA PHE A 165 -16.23 12.07 2.85
C PHE A 165 -16.82 13.43 3.24
N PHE A 166 -16.67 13.84 4.50
CA PHE A 166 -17.19 15.10 5.03
C PHE A 166 -16.30 15.65 6.14
N ALA A 167 -16.35 16.97 6.38
CA ALA A 167 -15.52 17.60 7.40
C ALA A 167 -15.93 17.17 8.82
N LYS A 168 -14.95 17.16 9.75
CA LYS A 168 -15.19 16.91 11.18
C LYS A 168 -16.23 17.89 11.72
N GLY A 169 -17.21 17.39 12.49
CA GLY A 169 -18.23 18.21 13.14
C GLY A 169 -19.45 18.58 12.28
N LEU A 170 -19.48 18.20 11.00
CA LEU A 170 -20.70 18.24 10.20
C LEU A 170 -21.46 16.92 10.37
N GLU A 171 -22.35 16.83 11.35
CA GLU A 171 -23.43 15.84 11.25
C GLU A 171 -24.41 16.33 10.18
N GLN A 172 -24.58 15.55 9.11
CA GLN A 172 -25.63 15.83 8.13
C GLN A 172 -27.01 15.57 8.76
N ASN A 173 -27.48 16.51 9.56
CA ASN A 173 -28.91 16.75 9.71
C ASN A 173 -29.36 17.53 8.48
N VAL A 174 -29.77 16.83 7.44
CA VAL A 174 -30.55 17.43 6.36
C VAL A 174 -31.92 16.75 6.35
N LEU A 175 -32.95 17.60 6.49
CA LEU A 175 -34.39 17.35 6.63
C LEU A 175 -34.96 16.31 5.66
#